data_AF-A0A7G8EVE3-F1
#
_entry.id   AF-A0A7G8EVE3-F1
#
_cell.length_a   1.000
_cell.length_b   1.000
_cell.length_c   1.000
_cell.angle_alpha   90.00
_cell.angle_beta   90.00
_cell.angle_gamma   90.00
#
_symmetry.space_group_name_H-M   'P 1'
#
loop_
_entity.id
_entity.type
_entity.pdbx_description
1 polymer ?
#
loop_
_entity_poly.entity_id
_entity_poly.type
_entity_poly.pdbx_seq_one_letter_code
_entity_poly.pdbx_strand_id
1 'polypeptide(L)'
;MARRVAISTGVPSVLGMAVFVISYLLVSRGILDIPPGITLVASGFFFLLGLIGLSYGVLSASWEPQPGSLLGLEHLKPNLQRLRSSIKAKKQS
;
A
#
# COMPACT_ATOMS: atom_id res chain seq x y z
N MET A 1 -14.06 -6.10 0.41
CA MET A 1 -12.82 -5.93 -0.38
C MET A 1 -12.37 -4.46 -0.43
N ALA A 2 -13.12 -3.55 -1.07
CA ALA A 2 -12.72 -2.15 -1.27
C ALA A 2 -12.32 -1.42 0.02
N ARG A 3 -13.06 -1.62 1.12
CA ARG A 3 -12.74 -1.04 2.44
C ARG A 3 -11.34 -1.40 2.94
N ARG A 4 -10.90 -2.65 2.76
CA ARG A 4 -9.60 -3.10 3.27
C ARG A 4 -8.46 -2.51 2.47
N VAL A 5 -8.58 -2.48 1.13
CA VAL A 5 -7.65 -1.78 0.23
C VAL A 5 -7.59 -0.30 0.57
N ALA A 6 -8.74 0.35 0.73
CA ALA A 6 -8.82 1.77 1.04
C ALA A 6 -8.12 2.10 2.37
N ILE A 7 -8.25 1.24 3.39
CA ILE A 7 -7.59 1.46 4.68
C ILE A 7 -6.09 1.11 4.59
N SER A 8 -5.75 -0.08 4.08
CA SER A 8 -4.35 -0.56 4.05
C SER A 8 -3.46 0.24 3.13
N THR A 9 -3.99 0.81 2.05
CA THR A 9 -3.25 1.69 1.12
C THR A 9 -3.45 3.15 1.44
N GLY A 10 -4.70 3.55 1.71
CA GLY A 10 -5.06 4.95 1.88
C GLY A 10 -4.45 5.56 3.14
N VAL A 11 -4.49 4.85 4.29
CA VAL A 11 -3.90 5.38 5.53
C VAL A 11 -2.40 5.64 5.37
N PRO A 12 -1.56 4.68 4.92
CA PRO A 12 -0.15 4.96 4.68
C PRO A 12 0.06 6.05 3.61
N SER A 13 -0.72 6.09 2.53
CA SER A 13 -0.55 7.11 1.48
C SER A 13 -0.83 8.52 2.01
N VAL A 14 -1.88 8.69 2.81
CA VAL A 14 -2.22 9.96 3.47
C VAL A 14 -1.11 10.35 4.44
N LEU A 15 -0.55 9.40 5.20
CA LEU A 15 0.58 9.67 6.08
C LEU A 15 1.83 10.10 5.30
N GLY A 16 2.15 9.44 4.19
CA GLY A 16 3.27 9.82 3.32
C GLY A 16 3.12 11.24 2.78
N MET A 17 1.91 11.59 2.32
CA MET A 17 1.59 12.95 1.89
C MET A 17 1.67 13.95 3.05
N ALA A 18 1.14 13.60 4.23
CA ALA A 18 1.17 14.46 5.41
C ALA A 18 2.60 14.77 5.85
N VAL A 19 3.49 13.77 5.89
CA VAL A 19 4.91 13.97 6.20
C VAL A 19 5.56 14.95 5.24
N PHE A 20 5.29 14.80 3.94
CA PHE A 20 5.83 15.69 2.91
C PHE A 20 5.32 17.13 3.10
N VAL A 21 4.00 17.32 3.22
CA VAL A 21 3.37 18.64 3.38
C VAL A 21 3.81 19.32 4.67
N ILE A 22 3.80 18.59 5.80
CA ILE A 22 4.21 19.14 7.10
C ILE A 22 5.68 19.57 7.05
N SER A 23 6.56 18.73 6.50
CA SER A 23 7.98 19.09 6.35
C SER A 23 8.16 20.35 5.50
N TYR A 24 7.48 20.42 4.35
CA TYR A 24 7.50 21.61 3.50
C TYR A 24 7.07 22.88 4.24
N LEU A 25 5.98 22.82 5.01
CA LEU A 25 5.50 23.96 5.78
C LEU A 25 6.47 24.37 6.89
N LEU A 26 7.06 23.41 7.61
CA LEU A 26 8.03 23.68 8.66
C LEU A 26 9.29 24.38 8.14
N VAL A 27 9.83 23.88 7.01
CA VAL A 27 11.02 24.46 6.36
C VAL A 27 10.68 25.83 5.76
N SER A 28 9.56 25.96 5.05
CA SER A 28 9.18 27.22 4.36
C SER A 28 8.87 28.36 5.34
N ARG A 29 8.52 28.05 6.58
CA ARG A 29 8.27 29.03 7.65
C ARG A 29 9.51 29.28 8.52
N GLY A 30 10.65 28.64 8.22
CA GLY A 30 11.88 28.75 9.01
C GLY A 30 11.75 28.20 10.44
N ILE A 31 10.79 27.28 10.69
CA ILE A 31 10.56 26.71 12.03
C ILE A 31 11.59 25.61 12.33
N LEU A 32 11.88 24.77 11.33
CA LEU A 32 12.86 23.70 11.42
C LEU A 32 13.58 23.54 10.07
N ASP A 33 14.91 23.39 10.12
CA ASP A 33 15.71 23.01 8.96
C ASP A 33 15.73 21.49 8.81
N ILE A 34 14.77 20.98 8.03
CA ILE A 34 14.65 19.55 7.74
C ILE A 34 15.40 19.26 6.43
N PRO A 35 16.43 18.39 6.44
CA PRO A 35 17.11 18.00 5.21
C PRO A 35 16.13 17.35 4.22
N PRO A 36 16.17 17.70 2.92
CA PRO A 36 15.26 17.13 1.92
C PRO A 36 15.29 15.59 1.87
N GLY A 37 16.48 15.00 2.07
CA GLY A 37 16.65 13.54 2.11
C GLY A 37 15.85 12.86 3.22
N ILE A 38 15.74 13.47 4.40
CA ILE A 38 14.95 12.93 5.52
C ILE A 38 13.46 12.95 5.18
N THR A 39 12.99 14.05 4.62
CA THR A 39 11.59 14.18 4.16
C THR A 39 11.25 13.14 3.11
N LEU A 40 12.15 12.94 2.14
CA LEU A 40 11.97 11.96 1.07
C LEU A 40 11.94 10.53 1.60
N VAL A 41 12.86 10.15 2.49
CA VAL A 41 12.90 8.80 3.06
C VAL A 41 11.65 8.54 3.93
N ALA A 42 11.27 9.50 4.79
CA ALA A 42 10.12 9.35 5.67
C ALA A 42 8.80 9.24 4.88
N SER A 43 8.57 10.15 3.91
CA SER A 43 7.39 10.08 3.04
C SER A 43 7.40 8.82 2.16
N GLY A 44 8.55 8.50 1.55
CA GLY A 44 8.76 7.32 0.73
C GLY A 44 8.47 6.02 1.47
N PHE A 45 8.88 5.91 2.74
CA PHE A 45 8.57 4.75 3.58
C PHE A 45 7.06 4.51 3.70
N PHE A 46 6.27 5.56 3.95
CA PHE A 46 4.81 5.44 4.04
C PHE A 46 4.16 5.11 2.69
N PHE A 47 4.67 5.64 1.58
CA PHE A 47 4.20 5.25 0.25
C PHE A 47 4.51 3.79 -0.07
N LEU A 48 5.69 3.29 0.30
CA LEU A 48 6.05 1.87 0.18
C LEU A 48 5.14 0.98 1.05
N LEU A 49 4.85 1.40 2.27
CA LEU A 49 3.85 0.72 3.11
C LEU A 49 2.47 0.71 2.45
N GLY A 50 2.06 1.80 1.78
CA GLY A 50 0.82 1.86 1.02
C GLY A 50 0.78 0.85 -0.13
N LEU A 51 1.89 0.67 -0.84
CA LEU A 51 2.03 -0.32 -1.92
C LEU A 51 1.95 -1.77 -1.39
N ILE A 52 2.57 -2.03 -0.24
CA ILE A 52 2.45 -3.32 0.46
C ILE A 52 1.00 -3.54 0.90
N GLY A 53 0.36 -2.51 1.46
CA GLY A 53 -1.04 -2.52 1.85
C GLY A 53 -1.99 -2.77 0.67
N LEU A 54 -1.66 -2.25 -0.52
CA LEU A 54 -2.42 -2.49 -1.75
C LEU A 54 -2.33 -3.96 -2.14
N SER A 55 -1.11 -4.48 -2.17
CA SER A 55 -0.81 -5.88 -2.48
C SER A 55 -1.56 -6.81 -1.54
N TYR A 56 -1.51 -6.52 -0.23
CA TYR A 56 -2.28 -7.25 0.78
C TYR A 56 -3.78 -7.15 0.52
N GLY A 57 -4.34 -5.96 0.30
CA GLY A 57 -5.77 -5.74 0.13
C GLY A 57 -6.37 -6.49 -1.06
N VAL A 58 -5.63 -6.54 -2.18
CA VAL A 58 -6.00 -7.27 -3.40
C VAL A 58 -5.91 -8.79 -3.20
N LEU A 59 -4.81 -9.28 -2.62
CA LEU A 59 -4.58 -10.73 -2.44
C LEU A 59 -5.47 -11.35 -1.37
N SER A 60 -5.82 -10.60 -0.33
CA SER A 60 -6.75 -11.03 0.72
C SER A 60 -8.23 -10.97 0.30
N ALA A 61 -8.53 -10.52 -0.92
CA ALA A 61 -9.90 -10.43 -1.38
C ALA A 61 -10.45 -11.81 -1.74
N SER A 62 -11.72 -12.05 -1.41
CA SER A 62 -12.44 -13.16 -2.07
C SER A 62 -12.57 -12.81 -3.54
N TRP A 63 -12.07 -13.70 -4.40
CA TRP A 63 -12.26 -13.59 -5.85
C TRP A 63 -13.46 -14.44 -6.30
N GLU A 64 -14.07 -15.16 -5.36
CA GLU A 64 -15.31 -15.89 -5.53
C GLU A 64 -16.53 -15.03 -5.12
N PRO A 65 -17.75 -15.40 -5.56
CA PRO A 65 -18.98 -14.67 -5.18
C PRO A 65 -19.26 -14.69 -3.68
N GLN A 66 -18.70 -15.67 -2.96
CA GLN A 66 -18.90 -15.83 -1.53
C GLN A 66 -18.06 -14.80 -0.75
N PRO A 67 -18.65 -14.11 0.24
CA PRO A 67 -17.89 -13.18 1.06
C PRO A 67 -16.83 -13.93 1.88
N GLY A 68 -15.60 -13.42 1.84
CA GLY A 68 -14.49 -13.89 2.68
C GLY A 68 -14.57 -13.35 4.10
N SER A 69 -13.61 -13.76 4.94
CA SER A 69 -13.46 -13.28 6.32
C SER A 69 -13.11 -11.79 6.39
N LEU A 70 -13.23 -11.22 7.60
CA LEU A 70 -12.92 -9.81 7.88
C LEU A 70 -11.51 -9.42 7.42
N LEU A 71 -10.50 -10.25 7.71
CA LEU A 71 -9.12 -10.02 7.30
C LEU A 71 -8.81 -10.61 5.92
N GLY A 72 -9.46 -11.71 5.54
CA GLY A 72 -9.28 -12.35 4.24
C GLY A 72 -7.96 -13.09 4.09
N LEU A 73 -7.34 -13.51 5.20
CA LEU A 73 -6.03 -14.18 5.21
C LEU A 73 -6.07 -15.53 4.50
N GLU A 74 -7.21 -16.20 4.53
CA GLU A 74 -7.48 -17.45 3.83
C GLU A 74 -7.33 -17.35 2.32
N HIS A 75 -7.51 -16.15 1.75
CA HIS A 75 -7.42 -15.92 0.32
C HIS A 75 -6.00 -15.58 -0.16
N LEU A 76 -5.06 -15.20 0.73
CA LEU A 76 -3.72 -14.78 0.33
C LEU A 76 -2.97 -15.87 -0.44
N LYS A 77 -2.86 -17.07 0.14
CA LYS A 77 -2.11 -18.19 -0.45
C LYS A 77 -2.71 -18.66 -1.79
N PRO A 78 -4.02 -18.95 -1.89
CA PRO A 78 -4.61 -19.38 -3.16
C PRO A 78 -4.55 -18.29 -4.23
N ASN A 79 -4.82 -17.02 -3.90
CA ASN A 79 -4.74 -15.94 -4.89
C ASN A 79 -3.31 -15.66 -5.37
N LEU A 80 -2.31 -15.77 -4.48
CA LEU A 80 -0.92 -15.65 -4.88
C LEU A 80 -0.48 -16.78 -5.82
N GLN A 81 -0.94 -18.01 -5.57
CA GLN A 81 -0.68 -19.14 -6.48
C GLN A 81 -1.33 -18.92 -7.85
N ARG A 82 -2.60 -18.47 -7.88
CA ARG A 82 -3.32 -18.14 -9.12
C ARG A 82 -2.65 -17.01 -9.91
N LEU A 83 -2.14 -16.00 -9.22
CA LEU A 83 -1.38 -14.91 -9.85
C LEU A 83 -0.11 -15.45 -10.52
N ARG A 84 0.68 -16.26 -9.78
CA ARG A 84 1.92 -16.86 -10.29
C ARG A 84 1.67 -17.79 -11.48
N SER A 85 0.62 -18.62 -11.42
CA SER A 85 0.27 -19.51 -12.54
C SER A 85 -0.14 -18.72 -13.77
N SER A 86 -0.91 -17.64 -13.60
CA SER A 86 -1.32 -16.75 -14.70
C SER A 86 -0.12 -16.06 -15.36
N ILE A 87 0.85 -15.60 -14.58
CA ILE A 87 2.09 -14.99 -15.10
C ILE A 87 2.91 -16.02 -15.88
N LYS A 88 3.04 -17.25 -15.37
CA LYS A 88 3.78 -18.33 -16.04
C LYS A 88 3.12 -18.72 -17.37
N ALA A 89 1.79 -18.85 -17.39
CA ALA A 89 1.03 -19.16 -18.61
C ALA A 89 1.21 -18.07 -19.68
N LYS A 90 1.17 -16.79 -19.29
CA LYS A 90 1.38 -15.66 -20.22
C LYS A 90 2.79 -15.63 -20.80
N LYS A 91 3.80 -16.16 -20.10
CA LYS A 91 5.19 -16.25 -20.60
C LYS A 91 5.40 -17.40 -21.61
N GLN A 92 4.45 -18.32 -21.70
CA GLN A 92 4.47 -19.48 -22.60
C GLN A 92 3.59 -19.30 -23.85
N SER A 93 2.86 -18.19 -23.92
CA SER A 93 2.10 -17.71 -25.09
C SER A 93 2.89 -16.67 -25.85
#